data_AF-X1SYT7-F1
#
_entry.id   AF-X1SYT7-F1
#
_cell.length_a   1.000
_cell.length_b   1.000
_cell.length_c   1.000
_cell.angle_alpha   90.00
_cell.angle_beta   90.00
_cell.angle_gamma   90.00
#
_symmetry.space_group_name_H-M   'P 1'
#
loop_
_entity.id
_entity.type
_entity.pdbx_description
1 polymer ?
#
loop_
_entity_poly.entity_id
_entity_poly.type
_entity_poly.pdbx_seq_one_letter_code
_entity_poly.pdbx_strand_id
1 'polypeptide(L)'
;IEKEYKIILFTPSPGQGQRLKELLQEKEIEAALKEKFFLVEDSSFLSIVIGDLRKGFIFKEAKQVFVTDEDIFKRYRERRQRWSSQEEKRIKRWTELKEEDYVVHIDYGVGKFKGIETLLIDRKKNDYFRVDYKGTDRLFIPVHQLDRLHKYVGSSDCPPPVYSLEGGRWRWIKKKVRKATRELASSLLRLY
;
A
#
# COMPACT_ATOMS: atom_id res chain seq x y z
N ILE A 1 39.18 3.32 -12.87
CA ILE A 1 38.11 4.20 -12.33
C ILE A 1 38.84 5.27 -11.54
N GLU A 2 39.11 6.41 -12.19
CA GLU A 2 39.86 7.52 -11.60
C GLU A 2 39.07 8.11 -10.42
N LYS A 3 39.79 8.70 -9.45
CA LYS A 3 39.36 9.13 -8.10
C LYS A 3 38.27 10.21 -8.05
N GLU A 4 37.45 10.37 -9.08
CA GLU A 4 36.52 11.49 -9.24
C GLU A 4 35.06 11.14 -8.96
N TYR A 5 34.70 9.85 -8.87
CA TYR A 5 33.33 9.41 -8.64
C TYR A 5 33.12 8.86 -7.23
N LYS A 6 32.04 9.29 -6.59
CA LYS A 6 31.55 8.71 -5.34
C LYS A 6 30.66 7.50 -5.64
N ILE A 7 30.94 6.37 -5.02
CA ILE A 7 30.20 5.13 -5.20
C ILE A 7 29.22 4.93 -4.05
N ILE A 8 27.97 4.65 -4.37
CA ILE A 8 26.90 4.42 -3.42
C ILE A 8 26.29 3.04 -3.71
N LEU A 9 26.48 2.12 -2.77
CA LEU A 9 25.98 0.75 -2.83
C LEU A 9 24.61 0.67 -2.16
N PHE A 10 23.57 0.33 -2.91
CA PHE A 10 22.22 0.13 -2.38
C PHE A 10 21.97 -1.33 -2.02
N THR A 11 21.47 -1.54 -0.80
CA THR A 11 21.05 -2.87 -0.33
C THR A 11 19.62 -2.81 0.22
N PRO A 12 18.75 -3.79 -0.09
CA PRO A 12 17.34 -3.74 0.32
C PRO A 12 17.11 -4.12 1.80
N SER A 13 18.10 -4.66 2.52
CA SER A 13 17.96 -4.96 3.94
C SER A 13 19.24 -4.70 4.75
N PRO A 14 19.11 -4.37 6.05
CA PRO A 14 20.26 -4.17 6.93
C PRO A 14 21.22 -5.37 6.96
N GLY A 15 20.68 -6.60 6.97
CA GLY A 15 21.50 -7.82 7.00
C GLY A 15 22.33 -8.02 5.73
N GLN A 16 21.81 -7.61 4.57
CA GLN A 16 22.59 -7.63 3.33
C GLN A 16 23.64 -6.52 3.30
N GLY A 17 23.30 -5.32 3.80
CA GLY A 17 24.25 -4.22 3.96
C GLY A 17 25.42 -4.59 4.87
N GLN A 18 25.14 -5.26 5.99
CA GLN A 18 26.16 -5.72 6.93
C GLN A 18 27.10 -6.76 6.30
N ARG A 19 26.53 -7.77 5.61
CA ARG A 19 27.33 -8.77 4.88
C ARG A 19 28.20 -8.15 3.79
N LEU A 20 27.68 -7.14 3.07
CA LEU A 20 28.45 -6.44 2.04
C LEU A 20 29.59 -5.62 2.65
N LYS A 21 29.35 -5.00 3.81
CA LYS A 21 30.39 -4.29 4.58
C LYS A 21 31.51 -5.24 4.99
N GLU A 22 31.19 -6.42 5.52
CA GLU A 22 32.16 -7.45 5.90
C GLU A 22 33.01 -7.89 4.69
N LEU A 23 32.39 -8.15 3.54
CA LEU A 23 33.10 -8.52 2.31
C LEU A 23 34.04 -7.42 1.79
N LEU A 24 33.68 -6.15 1.97
CA LEU A 24 34.53 -5.02 1.60
C LEU A 24 35.70 -4.87 2.58
N GLN A 25 35.46 -5.09 3.88
CA GLN A 25 36.51 -5.08 4.90
C GLN A 25 37.54 -6.19 4.69
N GLU A 26 37.13 -7.40 4.26
CA GLU A 26 38.05 -8.48 3.85
C GLU A 26 38.96 -8.08 2.67
N LYS A 27 38.56 -7.07 1.89
CA LYS A 27 39.31 -6.51 0.77
C LYS A 27 40.03 -5.20 1.12
N GLU A 28 40.08 -4.84 2.40
CA GLU A 28 40.68 -3.59 2.90
C GLU A 28 40.01 -2.32 2.33
N ILE A 29 38.72 -2.42 1.98
CA ILE A 29 37.92 -1.30 1.47
C ILE A 29 37.00 -0.81 2.59
N GLU A 30 37.22 0.43 3.04
CA GLU A 30 36.35 1.07 4.02
C GLU A 30 35.04 1.56 3.40
N ALA A 31 33.92 1.17 3.99
CA ALA A 31 32.59 1.64 3.60
C ALA A 31 31.71 1.90 4.83
N ALA A 32 31.09 3.08 4.88
CA ALA A 32 30.11 3.42 5.91
C ALA A 32 28.74 2.81 5.55
N LEU A 33 28.09 2.14 6.51
CA LEU A 33 26.71 1.67 6.37
C LEU A 33 25.75 2.74 6.90
N LYS A 34 24.79 3.16 6.07
CA LYS A 34 23.80 4.21 6.37
C LYS A 34 22.39 3.68 6.20
N GLU A 35 21.52 4.03 7.15
CA GLU A 35 20.11 3.64 7.08
C GLU A 35 19.30 4.43 6.05
N LYS A 36 19.72 5.66 5.73
CA LYS A 36 19.04 6.53 4.78
C LYS A 36 20.01 7.20 3.83
N PHE A 37 19.57 7.35 2.59
CA PHE A 37 20.26 8.19 1.61
C PHE A 37 19.97 9.66 1.92
N PHE A 38 21.01 10.45 2.15
CA PHE A 38 20.92 11.91 2.19
C PHE A 38 21.76 12.49 1.05
N LEU A 39 21.24 13.54 0.41
CA LEU A 39 21.86 14.19 -0.74
C LEU A 39 23.15 14.95 -0.38
N VAL A 40 23.43 15.18 0.91
CA VAL A 40 24.50 16.06 1.37
C VAL A 40 25.45 15.32 2.32
N GLU A 41 26.74 15.51 2.01
CA GLU A 41 27.96 15.28 2.78
C GLU A 41 28.20 13.87 3.32
N ASP A 42 29.00 13.13 2.55
CA ASP A 42 29.96 12.24 3.19
C ASP A 42 31.27 12.30 2.41
N SER A 43 32.38 12.49 3.11
CA SER A 43 33.73 12.52 2.55
C SER A 43 34.17 11.14 2.07
N SER A 44 33.43 10.08 2.42
CA SER A 44 33.69 8.72 1.98
C SER A 44 33.45 8.56 0.48
N PHE A 45 34.48 8.05 -0.21
CA PHE A 45 34.41 7.67 -1.62
C PHE A 45 33.42 6.52 -1.87
N LEU A 46 33.15 5.71 -0.84
CA LEU A 46 32.26 4.56 -0.87
C LEU A 46 31.31 4.56 0.33
N SER A 47 30.03 4.34 0.08
CA SER A 47 29.01 4.20 1.12
C SER A 47 28.03 3.10 0.78
N ILE A 48 27.53 2.39 1.80
CA ILE A 48 26.45 1.42 1.70
C ILE A 48 25.21 2.06 2.28
N VAL A 49 24.11 2.04 1.54
CA VAL A 49 22.85 2.64 1.93
C VAL A 49 21.75 1.59 1.90
N ILE A 50 20.93 1.58 2.94
CA ILE A 50 19.73 0.75 2.98
C ILE A 50 18.65 1.46 2.17
N GLY A 51 18.19 0.81 1.11
CA GLY A 51 17.19 1.37 0.21
C GLY A 51 16.82 0.44 -0.93
N ASP A 52 15.65 0.69 -1.51
CA ASP A 52 15.13 -0.10 -2.62
C ASP A 52 15.47 0.55 -3.97
N LEU A 53 16.66 0.26 -4.49
CA LEU A 53 17.06 0.61 -5.85
C LEU A 53 17.09 -0.66 -6.70
N ARG A 54 16.40 -0.64 -7.85
CA ARG A 54 16.29 -1.81 -8.73
C ARG A 54 17.48 -2.00 -9.66
N LYS A 55 18.07 -0.91 -10.13
CA LYS A 55 19.17 -0.92 -11.10
C LYS A 55 20.11 0.22 -10.80
N GLY A 56 21.40 -0.04 -10.83
CA GLY A 56 22.42 0.99 -10.74
C GLY A 56 22.37 1.95 -11.91
N PHE A 57 22.84 3.16 -11.68
CA PHE A 57 22.97 4.20 -12.71
C PHE A 57 24.10 5.16 -12.35
N ILE A 58 24.56 5.92 -13.34
CA ILE A 58 25.61 6.92 -13.18
C ILE A 58 24.96 8.29 -13.29
N PHE A 59 25.15 9.12 -12.28
CA PHE A 59 24.76 10.52 -12.31
C PHE A 59 26.01 11.38 -12.52
N LYS A 60 26.25 11.75 -13.78
CA LYS A 60 27.51 12.36 -14.23
C LYS A 60 27.69 13.77 -13.65
N GLU A 61 26.60 14.53 -13.59
CA GLU A 61 26.56 15.90 -13.10
C GLU A 61 27.02 16.00 -11.64
N ALA A 62 26.66 15.01 -10.81
CA ALA A 62 27.08 14.93 -9.41
C ALA A 62 28.31 14.04 -9.17
N LYS A 63 28.91 13.48 -10.23
CA LYS A 63 29.97 12.47 -10.17
C LYS A 63 29.64 11.34 -9.18
N GLN A 64 28.42 10.81 -9.26
CA GLN A 64 27.93 9.75 -8.39
C GLN A 64 27.62 8.49 -9.20
N VAL A 65 28.02 7.34 -8.65
CA VAL A 65 27.72 6.02 -9.21
C VAL A 65 26.88 5.27 -8.20
N PHE A 66 25.69 4.88 -8.61
CA PHE A 66 24.77 4.06 -7.85
C PHE A 66 24.89 2.62 -8.32
N VAL A 67 25.16 1.71 -7.40
CA VAL A 67 25.33 0.27 -7.69
C VAL A 67 24.43 -0.51 -6.74
N THR A 68 23.70 -1.51 -7.25
CA THR A 68 22.88 -2.39 -6.41
C THR A 68 23.61 -3.68 -6.07
N ASP A 69 23.14 -4.40 -5.05
CA ASP A 69 23.57 -5.77 -4.78
C ASP A 69 23.34 -6.70 -5.99
N GLU A 70 22.26 -6.47 -6.74
CA GLU A 70 21.95 -7.22 -7.97
C GLU A 70 23.00 -6.99 -9.09
N ASP A 71 23.52 -5.77 -9.23
CA ASP A 71 24.58 -5.43 -10.18
C ASP A 71 25.89 -6.18 -9.87
N ILE A 72 26.23 -6.32 -8.58
CA ILE A 72 27.47 -6.93 -8.10
C ILE A 72 27.41 -8.46 -8.20
N PHE A 73 26.33 -9.05 -7.68
CA PHE A 73 26.22 -10.51 -7.57
C PHE A 73 25.62 -11.16 -8.82
N LYS A 74 25.30 -10.38 -9.87
CA LYS A 74 24.63 -10.80 -11.12
C LYS A 74 23.38 -11.66 -10.87
N ARG A 75 22.79 -11.52 -9.70
CA ARG A 75 21.53 -12.15 -9.36
C ARG A 75 20.45 -11.19 -9.84
N TYR A 76 20.20 -11.19 -11.15
CA TYR A 76 18.86 -10.90 -11.65
C TYR A 76 17.96 -12.03 -11.14
N ARG A 77 17.70 -12.04 -9.82
CA ARG A 77 16.42 -12.56 -9.38
C ARG A 77 15.48 -11.57 -10.03
N GLU A 78 14.65 -12.04 -10.96
CA GLU A 78 13.32 -11.48 -11.01
C GLU A 78 12.89 -11.47 -9.54
N ARG A 79 12.92 -10.29 -8.93
CA ARG A 79 12.18 -10.08 -7.72
C ARG A 79 10.79 -10.43 -8.20
N ARG A 80 10.34 -11.66 -7.92
CA ARG A 80 8.93 -11.96 -7.82
C ARG A 80 8.48 -10.77 -7.04
N GLN A 81 7.76 -9.86 -7.70
CA GLN A 81 7.08 -8.82 -6.97
C GLN A 81 6.42 -9.65 -5.89
N ARG A 82 6.79 -9.42 -4.62
CA ARG A 82 5.89 -9.80 -3.57
C ARG A 82 4.70 -8.86 -3.80
N TRP A 83 3.90 -9.14 -4.82
CA TRP A 83 2.58 -9.62 -4.62
C TRP A 83 2.60 -10.66 -3.47
N SER A 84 2.97 -10.24 -2.25
CA SER A 84 2.03 -10.39 -1.16
C SER A 84 0.86 -9.58 -1.67
N SER A 85 0.07 -10.24 -2.51
CA SER A 85 -0.84 -9.58 -3.40
C SER A 85 -1.72 -8.79 -2.47
N GLN A 86 -1.94 -7.54 -2.82
CA GLN A 86 -2.97 -6.76 -2.18
C GLN A 86 -4.25 -7.60 -2.10
N GLU A 87 -4.48 -8.54 -3.05
CA GLU A 87 -5.47 -9.62 -3.03
C GLU A 87 -5.41 -10.57 -1.82
N GLU A 88 -4.27 -11.17 -1.43
CA GLU A 88 -4.22 -12.03 -0.23
C GLU A 88 -4.51 -11.25 1.06
N LYS A 89 -4.03 -10.00 1.17
CA LYS A 89 -4.39 -9.11 2.29
C LYS A 89 -5.84 -8.60 2.19
N ARG A 90 -6.37 -8.42 0.96
CA ARG A 90 -7.78 -8.06 0.69
C ARG A 90 -8.69 -9.21 1.13
N ILE A 91 -8.43 -10.45 0.67
CA ILE A 91 -9.19 -11.65 1.02
C ILE A 91 -9.14 -11.91 2.53
N LYS A 92 -7.97 -11.75 3.18
CA LYS A 92 -7.83 -11.89 4.65
C LYS A 92 -8.62 -10.86 5.46
N ARG A 93 -8.82 -9.63 4.94
CA ARG A 93 -9.62 -8.59 5.62
C ARG A 93 -11.12 -8.90 5.64
N TRP A 94 -11.56 -9.90 4.86
CA TRP A 94 -12.97 -10.23 4.66
C TRP A 94 -13.38 -11.59 5.19
N THR A 95 -12.41 -12.45 5.53
CA THR A 95 -12.67 -13.69 6.28
C THR A 95 -13.30 -13.43 7.65
N GLU A 96 -13.32 -12.16 8.10
CA GLU A 96 -13.94 -11.70 9.35
C GLU A 96 -15.35 -11.11 9.19
N LEU A 97 -15.91 -11.04 7.97
CA LEU A 97 -17.29 -10.62 7.76
C LEU A 97 -18.23 -11.76 8.15
N LYS A 98 -19.09 -11.50 9.13
CA LYS A 98 -20.18 -12.41 9.51
C LYS A 98 -21.49 -11.93 8.93
N GLU A 99 -22.41 -12.86 8.70
CA GLU A 99 -23.80 -12.49 8.42
C GLU A 99 -24.32 -11.53 9.50
N GLU A 100 -25.13 -10.57 9.08
CA GLU A 100 -25.64 -9.45 9.88
C GLU A 100 -24.63 -8.35 10.23
N ASP A 101 -23.35 -8.43 9.83
CA ASP A 101 -22.39 -7.34 9.98
C ASP A 101 -22.80 -6.11 9.15
N TYR A 102 -22.53 -4.92 9.68
CA TYR A 102 -22.68 -3.68 8.92
C TYR A 102 -21.49 -3.48 7.98
N VAL A 103 -21.80 -3.11 6.75
CA VAL A 103 -20.82 -2.86 5.69
C VAL A 103 -21.09 -1.52 5.03
N VAL A 104 -20.03 -0.89 4.51
CA VAL A 104 -20.08 0.39 3.83
C VAL A 104 -19.71 0.17 2.37
N HIS A 105 -20.66 0.43 1.47
CA HIS A 105 -20.35 0.55 0.05
C HIS A 105 -19.96 1.98 -0.29
N ILE A 106 -18.94 2.17 -1.11
CA ILE A 106 -18.43 3.49 -1.47
C ILE A 106 -19.52 4.42 -2.04
N ASP A 107 -20.44 3.88 -2.84
CA ASP A 107 -21.48 4.67 -3.51
C ASP A 107 -22.81 4.77 -2.78
N TYR A 108 -23.17 3.74 -2.01
CA TYR A 108 -24.53 3.59 -1.46
C TYR A 108 -24.56 3.76 0.07
N GLY A 109 -23.40 3.72 0.73
CA GLY A 109 -23.28 3.93 2.16
C GLY A 109 -23.45 2.65 2.95
N VAL A 110 -23.99 2.78 4.16
CA VAL A 110 -24.07 1.67 5.11
C VAL A 110 -25.26 0.76 4.80
N GLY A 111 -24.97 -0.53 4.68
CA GLY A 111 -25.90 -1.64 4.51
C GLY A 111 -25.58 -2.79 5.45
N LYS A 112 -26.38 -3.86 5.40
CA LYS A 112 -26.23 -5.06 6.23
C LYS A 112 -25.83 -6.25 5.38
N PHE A 113 -24.73 -6.90 5.70
CA PHE A 113 -24.23 -8.05 4.95
C PHE A 113 -25.08 -9.30 5.26
N LYS A 114 -25.49 -10.02 4.21
CA LYS A 114 -26.38 -11.17 4.30
C LYS A 114 -25.77 -12.49 3.79
N GLY A 115 -24.49 -12.49 3.42
CA GLY A 115 -23.80 -13.68 2.91
C GLY A 115 -23.42 -13.59 1.43
N ILE A 116 -22.87 -14.70 0.94
CA ILE A 116 -22.48 -14.88 -0.46
C ILE A 116 -23.54 -15.74 -1.15
N GLU A 117 -23.98 -15.30 -2.33
CA GLU A 117 -24.93 -16.04 -3.17
C GLU A 117 -24.34 -16.28 -4.57
N THR A 118 -24.45 -17.51 -5.06
CA THR A 118 -24.09 -17.85 -6.43
C THR A 118 -25.27 -17.62 -7.35
N LEU A 119 -25.14 -16.70 -8.31
CA LEU A 119 -26.15 -16.40 -9.31
C LEU A 119 -25.74 -16.93 -10.68
N LEU A 120 -26.72 -17.42 -11.43
CA LEU A 120 -26.59 -17.86 -12.82
C LEU A 120 -27.02 -16.73 -13.75
N ILE A 121 -26.05 -16.04 -14.35
CA ILE A 121 -26.28 -14.95 -15.32
C ILE A 121 -25.52 -15.29 -16.60
N ASP A 122 -26.17 -15.20 -17.75
CA ASP A 122 -25.58 -15.52 -19.07
C ASP A 122 -24.89 -16.89 -19.14
N ARG A 123 -25.53 -17.90 -18.53
CA ARG A 123 -25.03 -19.30 -18.43
C ARG A 123 -23.69 -19.44 -17.67
N LYS A 124 -23.23 -18.39 -16.97
CA LYS A 124 -22.07 -18.42 -16.09
C LYS A 124 -22.53 -18.34 -14.64
N LYS A 125 -21.99 -19.23 -13.80
CA LYS A 125 -22.14 -19.16 -12.34
C LYS A 125 -21.13 -18.16 -11.82
N ASN A 126 -21.59 -17.11 -11.16
CA ASN A 126 -20.75 -16.12 -10.51
C ASN A 126 -21.21 -15.92 -9.09
N ASP A 127 -20.26 -15.71 -8.18
CA ASP A 127 -20.55 -15.43 -6.78
C ASP A 127 -20.74 -13.91 -6.57
N TYR A 128 -21.68 -13.58 -5.70
CA TYR A 128 -22.03 -12.21 -5.33
C TYR A 128 -22.18 -12.08 -3.83
N PHE A 129 -21.74 -10.95 -3.29
CA PHE A 129 -22.04 -10.54 -1.93
C PHE A 129 -23.42 -9.90 -1.90
N ARG A 130 -24.32 -10.42 -1.07
CA ARG A 130 -25.65 -9.84 -0.84
C ARG A 130 -25.59 -8.85 0.32
N VAL A 131 -25.99 -7.62 0.06
CA VAL A 131 -26.10 -6.56 1.06
C VAL A 131 -27.51 -5.98 1.04
N ASP A 132 -28.17 -6.02 2.19
CA ASP A 132 -29.51 -5.44 2.39
C ASP A 132 -29.37 -3.97 2.79
N TYR A 133 -30.20 -3.14 2.18
CA TYR A 133 -30.33 -1.72 2.45
C TYR A 133 -31.71 -1.44 3.08
N LYS A 134 -32.03 -0.17 3.32
CA LYS A 134 -33.25 0.23 4.00
C LYS A 134 -34.49 -0.26 3.23
N GLY A 135 -35.46 -0.82 3.95
CA GLY A 135 -36.69 -1.33 3.36
C GLY A 135 -36.48 -2.72 2.77
N THR A 136 -36.75 -2.88 1.47
CA THR A 136 -36.60 -4.14 0.72
C THR A 136 -35.48 -4.10 -0.31
N ASP A 137 -34.68 -3.03 -0.29
CA ASP A 137 -33.58 -2.78 -1.21
C ASP A 137 -32.45 -3.78 -1.01
N ARG A 138 -32.00 -4.42 -2.09
CA ARG A 138 -30.93 -5.43 -2.07
C ARG A 138 -29.89 -5.12 -3.13
N LEU A 139 -28.62 -5.20 -2.76
CA LEU A 139 -27.49 -4.98 -3.66
C LEU A 139 -26.65 -6.25 -3.76
N PHE A 140 -26.42 -6.70 -4.98
CA PHE A 140 -25.54 -7.82 -5.31
C PHE A 140 -24.22 -7.27 -5.86
N ILE A 141 -23.14 -7.50 -5.12
CA ILE A 141 -21.81 -7.01 -5.49
C ILE A 141 -20.98 -8.21 -5.97
N PRO A 142 -20.49 -8.22 -7.22
CA PRO A 142 -19.62 -9.29 -7.69
C PRO A 142 -18.36 -9.41 -6.81
N VAL A 143 -17.88 -10.63 -6.57
CA VAL A 143 -16.64 -10.86 -5.77
C VAL A 143 -15.45 -10.03 -6.28
N HIS A 144 -15.34 -9.80 -7.59
CA HIS A 144 -14.25 -9.01 -8.17
C HIS A 144 -14.34 -7.49 -7.90
N GLN A 145 -15.48 -6.98 -7.40
CA GLN A 145 -15.70 -5.56 -7.06
C GLN A 145 -15.72 -5.31 -5.53
N LEU A 146 -15.17 -6.26 -4.76
CA LEU A 146 -15.13 -6.17 -3.29
C LEU A 146 -14.30 -5.01 -2.75
N ASP A 147 -13.42 -4.42 -3.57
CA ASP A 147 -12.65 -3.22 -3.21
C ASP A 147 -13.55 -2.01 -2.88
N ARG A 148 -14.82 -2.06 -3.29
CA ARG A 148 -15.82 -1.01 -3.09
C ARG A 148 -16.65 -1.19 -1.82
N LEU A 149 -16.52 -2.33 -1.16
CA LEU A 149 -17.17 -2.65 0.10
C LEU A 149 -16.13 -2.50 1.23
N HIS A 150 -16.53 -2.06 2.43
CA HIS A 150 -15.70 -2.02 3.64
C HIS A 150 -16.50 -2.49 4.86
N LYS A 151 -15.91 -3.23 5.81
CA LYS A 151 -16.58 -3.51 7.10
C LYS A 151 -16.77 -2.19 7.85
N TYR A 152 -17.96 -1.95 8.39
CA TYR A 152 -18.21 -0.78 9.22
C TYR A 152 -17.49 -0.95 10.56
N VAL A 153 -16.72 0.06 10.95
CA VAL A 153 -16.02 0.11 12.25
C VAL A 153 -16.64 1.25 13.05
N GLY A 154 -17.37 0.91 14.09
CA GLY A 154 -18.00 1.85 15.01
C GLY A 154 -18.30 1.18 16.34
N SER A 155 -18.72 1.97 17.33
CA SER A 155 -19.05 1.45 18.66
C SER A 155 -20.24 0.48 18.59
N SER A 156 -20.08 -0.69 19.20
CA SER A 156 -21.07 -1.78 19.23
C SER A 156 -22.44 -1.35 19.77
N ASP A 157 -22.46 -0.35 20.65
CA ASP A 157 -23.64 0.05 21.41
C ASP A 157 -24.63 0.91 20.61
N CYS A 158 -24.24 1.38 19.42
CA CYS A 158 -25.07 2.22 18.57
C CYS A 158 -25.00 1.74 17.11
N PRO A 159 -26.03 1.03 16.61
CA PRO A 159 -26.04 0.57 15.23
C PRO A 159 -26.06 1.77 14.26
N PRO A 160 -25.30 1.72 13.16
CA PRO A 160 -25.29 2.80 12.18
C PRO A 160 -26.63 2.90 11.44
N PRO A 161 -26.97 4.09 10.91
CA PRO A 161 -28.13 4.23 10.04
C PRO A 161 -27.90 3.47 8.74
N VAL A 162 -28.85 2.60 8.38
CA VAL A 162 -28.89 1.93 7.07
C VAL A 162 -29.48 2.89 6.03
N TYR A 163 -28.80 3.04 4.89
CA TYR A 163 -29.20 3.96 3.82
C TYR A 163 -30.09 3.26 2.78
N SER A 164 -30.76 4.03 1.92
CA SER A 164 -31.47 3.49 0.75
C SER A 164 -30.60 3.60 -0.50
N LEU A 165 -30.78 2.69 -1.47
CA LEU A 165 -29.99 2.69 -2.70
C LEU A 165 -30.28 3.92 -3.57
N GLU A 166 -31.54 4.36 -3.58
CA GLU A 166 -32.02 5.51 -4.35
C GLU A 166 -31.78 6.86 -3.63
N GLY A 167 -31.33 6.83 -2.37
CA GLY A 167 -31.24 8.01 -1.53
C GLY A 167 -30.00 8.87 -1.80
N GLY A 168 -30.18 10.14 -2.17
CA GLY A 168 -29.10 11.13 -2.28
C GLY A 168 -28.39 11.48 -0.95
N ARG A 169 -28.89 10.98 0.18
CA ARG A 169 -28.41 11.32 1.53
C ARG A 169 -26.95 10.94 1.75
N TRP A 170 -26.53 9.75 1.33
CA TRP A 170 -25.13 9.33 1.46
C TRP A 170 -24.18 10.22 0.67
N ARG A 171 -24.57 10.61 -0.55
CA ARG A 171 -23.81 11.54 -1.40
C ARG A 171 -23.65 12.90 -0.72
N TRP A 172 -24.72 13.41 -0.10
CA TRP A 172 -24.68 14.66 0.67
C TRP A 172 -23.75 14.56 1.89
N ILE A 173 -23.82 13.46 2.65
CA ILE A 173 -22.94 13.21 3.80
C ILE A 173 -21.47 13.16 3.35
N LYS A 174 -21.15 12.40 2.29
CA LYS A 174 -19.78 12.35 1.73
C LYS A 174 -19.27 13.75 1.38
N LYS A 175 -20.10 14.60 0.76
CA LYS A 175 -19.73 15.99 0.44
C LYS A 175 -19.46 16.80 1.72
N LYS A 176 -20.33 16.69 2.73
CA LYS A 176 -20.19 17.40 4.01
C LYS A 176 -18.91 17.00 4.75
N VAL A 177 -18.65 15.68 4.87
CA VAL A 177 -17.44 15.15 5.52
C VAL A 177 -16.19 15.61 4.78
N ARG A 178 -16.16 15.51 3.45
CA ARG A 178 -15.01 15.96 2.64
C ARG A 178 -14.70 17.44 2.83
N LYS A 179 -15.74 18.29 3.01
CA LYS A 179 -15.56 19.72 3.30
C LYS A 179 -14.93 19.91 4.67
N ALA A 180 -15.46 19.28 5.71
CA ALA A 180 -14.93 19.36 7.08
C ALA A 180 -13.47 18.87 7.17
N THR A 181 -13.12 17.76 6.50
CA THR A 181 -11.74 17.27 6.47
C THR A 181 -10.78 18.27 5.82
N ARG A 182 -11.22 18.95 4.76
CA ARG A 182 -10.40 19.99 4.10
C ARG A 182 -10.20 21.20 5.00
N GLU A 183 -11.23 21.62 5.73
CA GLU A 183 -11.16 22.71 6.70
C GLU A 183 -10.18 22.39 7.83
N LEU A 184 -10.24 21.18 8.40
CA LEU A 184 -9.31 20.71 9.42
C LEU A 184 -7.86 20.63 8.91
N ALA A 185 -7.64 20.10 7.71
CA ALA A 185 -6.31 20.08 7.11
C ALA A 185 -5.77 21.51 6.91
N SER A 186 -6.64 22.44 6.52
CA SER A 186 -6.27 23.85 6.34
C SER A 186 -5.97 24.55 7.66
N SER A 187 -6.67 24.22 8.76
CA SER A 187 -6.38 24.80 10.07
C SER A 187 -5.05 24.31 10.65
N LEU A 188 -4.69 23.04 10.42
CA LEU A 188 -3.40 22.50 10.86
C LEU A 188 -2.21 23.16 10.14
N LEU A 189 -2.37 23.48 8.85
CA LEU A 189 -1.36 24.21 8.08
C LEU A 189 -1.22 25.70 8.45
N ARG A 190 -2.21 26.30 9.11
CA ARG A 190 -2.16 27.71 9.54
C ARG A 190 -1.51 27.88 10.92
N LEU A 191 -1.38 26.80 11.68
CA LEU A 191 -0.77 26.78 13.01
C LEU A 191 0.75 26.50 12.97
N TYR A 192 1.33 26.43 11.77
CA TYR A 192 2.74 26.20 11.47
C TYR A 192 3.18 27.20 10.40
#